data_AF-A0A165FIU1-F1
#
_entry.id   AF-A0A165FIU1-F1
#
_cell.length_a   1.000
_cell.length_b   1.000
_cell.length_c   1.000
_cell.angle_alpha   90.00
_cell.angle_beta   90.00
_cell.angle_gamma   90.00
#
_symmetry.space_group_name_H-M   'P 1'
#
loop_
_entity.id
_entity.type
_entity.pdbx_description
1 polymer ?
#
loop_
_entity_poly.entity_id
_entity_poly.type
_entity_poly.pdbx_seq_one_letter_code
_entity_poly.pdbx_strand_id
1 'polypeptide(L)'
;LLHFENNKLYFHKVCHINYTTYDMWHVQDSINPHTHADIMLLVHEDDDNNEAGKHPYWYACIINVFHVNARYKSKTRLMHFLWVRWLE
;
A
#
# COMPACT_ATOMS: atom_id res chain seq x y z
N LEU A 1 -14.70 18.02 -3.26
CA LEU A 1 -14.93 16.78 -2.50
C LEU A 1 -14.36 15.58 -3.25
N LEU A 2 -13.88 14.59 -2.51
CA LEU A 2 -13.56 13.26 -3.02
C LEU A 2 -14.86 12.44 -3.03
N HIS A 3 -15.20 11.82 -4.17
CA HIS A 3 -16.37 10.95 -4.28
C HIS A 3 -15.96 9.59 -4.81
N PHE A 4 -16.45 8.52 -4.18
CA PHE A 4 -16.30 7.17 -4.73
C PHE A 4 -17.33 6.96 -5.82
N GLU A 5 -16.87 6.62 -7.02
CA GLU A 5 -17.74 6.38 -8.15
C GLU A 5 -18.63 5.17 -7.87
N ASN A 6 -19.94 5.36 -8.04
CA ASN A 6 -20.98 4.37 -7.78
C ASN A 6 -21.02 3.82 -6.34
N ASN A 7 -20.31 4.43 -5.38
CA ASN A 7 -20.14 3.90 -4.01
C ASN A 7 -19.70 2.42 -3.97
N LYS A 8 -18.86 2.01 -4.93
CA LYS A 8 -18.38 0.62 -5.04
C LYS A 8 -16.93 0.51 -4.59
N LEU A 9 -16.66 -0.58 -3.88
CA LEU A 9 -15.32 -1.03 -3.51
C LEU A 9 -15.12 -2.43 -4.08
N TYR A 10 -13.99 -2.63 -4.74
CA TYR A 10 -13.65 -3.87 -5.43
C TYR A 10 -12.51 -4.57 -4.71
N PHE A 11 -12.62 -5.89 -4.59
CA PHE A 11 -11.68 -6.75 -3.88
C PHE A 11 -10.73 -7.42 -4.86
N HIS A 12 -9.46 -7.49 -4.50
CA HIS A 12 -8.40 -8.10 -5.29
C HIS A 12 -7.66 -9.17 -4.49
N LYS A 13 -7.21 -10.21 -5.20
CA LYS A 13 -6.42 -11.29 -4.60
C LYS A 13 -4.93 -10.99 -4.56
N VAL A 14 -4.43 -10.13 -5.45
CA VAL A 14 -3.01 -9.83 -5.57
C VAL A 14 -2.84 -8.33 -5.77
N CYS A 15 -1.85 -7.75 -5.08
CA CYS A 15 -1.40 -6.39 -5.31
C CYS A 15 -0.10 -6.43 -6.11
N HIS A 16 0.01 -5.59 -7.13
CA HIS A 16 1.23 -5.44 -7.90
C HIS A 16 1.85 -4.07 -7.62
N ILE A 17 3.11 -4.05 -7.20
CA ILE A 17 3.86 -2.82 -6.94
C ILE A 17 4.97 -2.73 -7.97
N ASN A 18 4.88 -1.72 -8.82
CA ASN A 18 5.92 -1.41 -9.78
C ASN A 18 7.01 -0.58 -9.12
N TYR A 19 8.26 -0.94 -9.35
CA TYR A 19 9.42 -0.19 -8.90
C TYR A 19 10.48 -0.16 -9.99
N THR A 20 11.34 0.85 -9.93
CA THR A 20 12.44 1.00 -10.86
C THR A 20 13.71 0.57 -10.17
N THR A 21 14.40 -0.41 -10.75
CA THR A 21 15.72 -0.80 -10.29
C THR A 21 16.76 0.22 -10.76
N TYR A 22 17.94 0.23 -10.13
CA TYR A 22 18.99 1.21 -10.38
C TYR A 22 19.44 1.27 -11.86
N ASP A 23 19.34 0.16 -12.58
CA ASP A 23 19.60 0.03 -14.02
C ASP A 23 18.46 0.57 -14.92
N MET A 24 17.53 1.32 -14.34
CA MET A 24 16.33 1.88 -15.00
C MET A 24 15.40 0.80 -15.58
N TRP A 25 15.49 -0.44 -15.09
CA TRP A 25 14.53 -1.47 -15.47
C TRP A 25 13.25 -1.34 -14.64
N HIS A 26 12.12 -1.59 -15.29
CA HIS A 26 10.81 -1.56 -14.64
C HIS A 26 10.51 -2.98 -14.14
N VAL A 27 10.57 -3.18 -12.84
CA VAL A 27 10.29 -4.46 -12.19
C VAL A 27 8.99 -4.35 -11.40
N GLN A 28 8.38 -5.49 -11.10
CA GLN A 28 7.10 -5.56 -10.41
C GLN A 28 7.13 -6.64 -9.34
N ASP A 29 6.83 -6.24 -8.11
CA ASP A 29 6.56 -7.16 -7.02
C ASP A 29 5.09 -7.53 -7.00
N SER A 30 4.81 -8.81 -6.77
CA SER A 30 3.45 -9.35 -6.66
C SER A 30 3.23 -9.83 -5.23
N ILE A 31 2.34 -9.15 -4.51
CA ILE A 31 2.03 -9.44 -3.12
C ILE A 31 0.68 -10.15 -3.06
N ASN A 32 0.69 -11.38 -2.56
CA ASN A 32 -0.49 -12.20 -2.39
C ASN A 32 -0.80 -12.33 -0.89
N PRO A 33 -1.90 -11.75 -0.38
CA PRO A 33 -2.30 -11.83 1.03
C PRO A 33 -2.50 -13.27 1.55
N HIS A 34 -2.65 -14.25 0.67
CA HIS A 34 -2.83 -15.64 1.08
C HIS A 34 -1.52 -16.42 1.25
N THR A 35 -0.44 -16.02 0.57
CA THR A 35 0.82 -16.78 0.55
C THR A 35 2.03 -16.00 1.04
N HIS A 36 2.10 -14.70 0.75
CA HIS A 36 3.19 -13.80 1.12
C HIS A 36 2.60 -12.43 1.46
N ALA A 37 2.00 -12.33 2.65
CA ALA A 37 1.25 -11.17 3.08
C ALA A 37 2.10 -10.12 3.81
N ASP A 38 3.27 -10.52 4.30
CA ASP A 38 4.12 -9.67 5.13
C ASP A 38 4.79 -8.58 4.29
N ILE A 39 4.70 -7.34 4.76
CA ILE A 39 5.29 -6.16 4.14
C ILE A 39 6.10 -5.37 5.16
N MET A 40 7.10 -4.65 4.65
CA MET A 40 7.92 -3.71 5.40
C MET A 40 7.73 -2.31 4.84
N LEU A 41 7.57 -1.33 5.72
CA LEU A 41 7.38 0.06 5.38
C LEU A 41 8.48 0.88 6.04
N LEU A 42 9.09 1.80 5.31
CA LEU A 42 10.06 2.73 5.88
C LEU A 42 9.34 3.68 6.85
N VAL A 43 9.86 3.80 8.07
CA VAL A 43 9.32 4.72 9.08
C VAL A 43 9.60 6.16 8.67
N HIS A 44 8.63 7.05 8.88
CA HIS A 44 8.77 8.47 8.57
C HIS A 44 9.71 9.16 9.57
N GLU A 45 10.54 10.09 9.10
CA GLU A 45 11.58 10.75 9.91
C GLU A 45 11.00 11.57 11.08
N ASP A 46 9.77 12.09 10.94
CA ASP A 46 9.10 12.92 11.96
C ASP A 46 8.28 12.11 13.00
N ASP A 47 8.34 10.78 12.99
CA ASP A 47 7.77 10.01 14.11
C ASP A 47 8.71 10.18 15.31
N ASP A 48 8.39 11.12 16.22
CA ASP A 48 9.11 11.44 17.47
C ASP A 48 9.40 10.21 18.36
N ASN A 49 8.82 9.05 18.03
CA ASN A 49 9.22 7.77 18.58
C ASN A 49 10.62 7.31 18.14
N ASN A 50 11.25 7.90 17.12
CA ASN A 50 12.61 7.61 16.66
C ASN A 50 13.68 8.21 17.60
N GLU A 51 13.55 7.96 18.90
CA GLU A 51 14.71 8.00 19.78
C GLU A 51 15.72 6.98 19.27
N ALA A 52 16.98 7.42 19.15
CA ALA A 52 18.10 6.69 18.56
C ALA A 52 18.21 5.25 19.09
N GLY A 53 17.54 4.31 18.42
CA GLY A 53 17.41 2.92 18.90
C GLY A 53 16.20 2.14 18.38
N LYS A 54 15.15 2.79 17.84
CA LYS A 54 14.01 2.08 17.21
C LYS A 54 14.29 1.71 15.75
N HIS A 55 13.79 0.53 15.35
CA HIS A 55 14.03 -0.04 14.03
C HIS A 55 13.49 0.86 12.90
N PRO A 56 14.21 1.00 11.76
CA PRO A 56 13.84 1.93 10.70
C PRO A 56 12.63 1.49 9.86
N TYR A 57 12.00 0.36 10.19
CA TYR A 57 10.90 -0.22 9.44
C TYR A 57 9.71 -0.57 10.32
N TRP A 58 8.50 -0.34 9.81
CA TRP A 58 7.27 -0.97 10.30
C TRP A 58 7.00 -2.26 9.56
N TYR A 59 6.43 -3.21 10.27
CA TYR A 59 6.06 -4.52 9.74
C TYR A 59 4.54 -4.67 9.78
N ALA A 60 3.96 -5.24 8.73
CA ALA A 60 2.53 -5.51 8.68
C ALA A 60 2.21 -6.72 7.82
N CYS A 61 1.10 -7.40 8.11
CA CYS A 61 0.53 -8.42 7.23
C CYS A 61 -0.65 -7.83 6.44
N ILE A 62 -0.67 -7.96 5.11
CA ILE A 62 -1.84 -7.62 4.30
C ILE A 62 -2.96 -8.64 4.55
N ILE A 63 -4.14 -8.14 4.88
CA ILE A 63 -5.37 -8.93 5.04
C ILE A 63 -6.13 -8.97 3.72
N ASN A 64 -6.28 -7.81 3.08
CA ASN A 64 -7.02 -7.67 1.82
C ASN A 64 -6.51 -6.48 0.98
N VAL A 65 -6.69 -6.61 -0.33
CA VAL A 65 -6.36 -5.58 -1.32
C VAL A 65 -7.66 -5.07 -1.92
N PHE A 66 -7.81 -3.74 -1.98
CA PHE A 66 -8.98 -3.10 -2.56
C PHE A 66 -8.60 -2.06 -3.60
N HIS A 67 -9.55 -1.74 -4.47
CA HIS A 67 -9.51 -0.49 -5.21
C HIS A 67 -10.87 0.19 -5.27
N VAL A 68 -10.82 1.50 -5.47
CA VAL A 68 -11.99 2.34 -5.72
C VAL A 68 -11.66 3.30 -6.86
N ASN A 69 -12.65 3.57 -7.71
CA ASN A 69 -12.57 4.69 -8.64
C ASN A 69 -12.97 5.96 -7.89
N ALA A 70 -11.98 6.77 -7.52
CA ALA A 70 -12.18 7.98 -6.74
C ALA A 70 -12.17 9.21 -7.65
N ARG A 71 -13.22 10.03 -7.61
CA ARG A 71 -13.35 11.28 -8.36
C ARG A 71 -12.94 12.45 -7.49
N TYR A 72 -11.92 13.19 -7.93
CA TYR A 72 -11.45 14.42 -7.31
C TYR A 72 -11.29 15.53 -8.36
N LYS A 73 -11.89 16.71 -8.12
CA LYS A 73 -11.85 17.87 -9.03
C LYS A 73 -12.14 17.48 -10.49
N SER A 74 -13.21 16.69 -10.70
CA SER A 74 -13.66 16.18 -12.00
C SER A 74 -12.78 15.10 -12.66
N LYS A 75 -11.66 14.70 -12.06
CA LYS A 75 -10.83 13.58 -12.54
C LYS A 75 -11.11 12.33 -11.72
N THR A 76 -11.46 11.23 -12.40
CA THR A 76 -11.52 9.91 -11.78
C THR A 76 -10.12 9.30 -11.80
N ARG A 77 -9.70 8.76 -10.66
CA ARG A 77 -8.45 8.01 -10.51
C ARG A 77 -8.74 6.69 -9.83
N LEU A 78 -8.08 5.65 -10.32
CA LEU A 78 -8.02 4.37 -9.65
C LEU A 78 -7.15 4.54 -8.39
N MET A 79 -7.71 4.31 -7.22
CA MET A 79 -6.98 4.32 -5.96
C MET A 79 -6.96 2.91 -5.37
N HIS A 80 -5.76 2.43 -5.03
CA HIS A 80 -5.55 1.16 -4.36
C HIS A 80 -5.41 1.37 -2.86
N PHE A 81 -5.99 0.46 -2.07
CA PHE A 81 -5.91 0.47 -0.62
C PHE A 81 -5.56 -0.93 -0.13
N LEU A 82 -4.69 -1.00 0.86
CA LEU A 82 -4.35 -2.24 1.55
C LEU A 82 -4.93 -2.17 2.95
N TRP A 83 -5.67 -3.20 3.35
CA TRP A 83 -6.01 -3.39 4.74
C TRP A 83 -5.00 -4.32 5.36
N VAL A 84 -4.30 -3.82 6.38
CA VAL A 84 -3.17 -4.49 7.00
C VAL A 84 -3.41 -4.70 8.49
N ARG A 85 -2.75 -5.71 9.06
CA ARG A 85 -2.56 -5.92 10.48
C ARG A 85 -1.11 -5.56 10.81
N TRP A 86 -0.91 -4.56 11.66
CA TRP A 86 0.43 -4.18 12.11
C TRP A 86 1.03 -5.25 13.02
N LEU A 87 2.33 -5.48 12.87
CA LEU A 87 3.14 -6.34 13.72
C LEU A 87 4.01 -5.41 14.58
N GLU A 88 3.82 -5.45 15.90
CA GLU A 88 4.62 -4.71 16.89
C GLU A 88 6.00 -5.34 17.07
#